data_AF-A0A268QU31-F1
#
_entry.id   AF-A0A268QU31-F1
#
_cell.length_a   1.000
_cell.length_b   1.000
_cell.length_c   1.000
_cell.angle_alpha   90.00
_cell.angle_beta   90.00
_cell.angle_gamma   90.00
#
_symmetry.space_group_name_H-M   'P 1'
#
loop_
_entity.id
_entity.type
_entity.pdbx_description
1 polymer ?
#
loop_
_entity_poly.entity_id
_entity_poly.type
_entity_poly.pdbx_seq_one_letter_code
_entity_poly.pdbx_strand_id
1 'polypeptide(L)' 'CRGDGIIKIEMHFLPDVYVPCEVCHGKRYNRETLEVKYKGKNISEILDMTVEDALEFFENIPKISRKL' A
#
# COMPACT_ATOMS: atom_id res chain seq x y z
N CYS A 1 -1.63 7.24 11.15
CA CYS A 1 -1.75 5.77 11.17
C CYS A 1 -0.41 5.01 11.33
N ARG A 2 0.76 5.65 11.59
CA ARG A 2 2.06 4.95 11.74
C ARG A 2 2.44 3.99 10.58
N GLY A 3 1.89 4.21 9.38
CA GLY A 3 2.12 3.34 8.21
C GLY A 3 1.04 2.28 7.97
N ASP A 4 0.03 2.18 8.84
CA ASP A 4 -1.03 1.18 8.69
C ASP A 4 -2.05 1.56 7.60
N GLY A 5 -2.14 2.85 7.24
CA GLY A 5 -3.14 3.34 6.28
C GLY A 5 -4.56 3.44 6.86
N ILE A 6 -4.81 2.78 7.99
CA ILE A 6 -6.06 2.77 8.73
C ILE A 6 -5.85 3.32 10.15
N ILE A 7 -6.93 3.78 10.77
CA ILE A 7 -6.98 4.21 12.16
C ILE A 7 -8.07 3.38 12.84
N LYS A 8 -7.70 2.75 13.96
CA LYS A 8 -8.64 2.03 14.82
C LYS A 8 -9.32 3.04 15.74
N ILE A 9 -10.65 3.08 15.70
CA ILE A 9 -11.46 3.88 16.61
C ILE A 9 -12.07 2.94 17.64
N GLU A 10 -11.68 3.12 18.90
CA GLU A 10 -12.24 2.34 20.00
C GLU A 10 -13.64 2.81 20.33
N MET A 11 -14.56 1.86 20.35
CA MET A 11 -15.98 2.09 20.63
C MET A 11 -16.32 1.45 21.97
N HIS A 12 -17.04 2.18 22.81
CA HIS A 12 -17.30 1.73 24.18
C HIS A 12 -18.24 0.50 24.27
N PHE A 13 -19.08 0.29 23.25
CA PHE A 13 -20.13 -0.75 23.26
C PHE A 13 -20.19 -1.58 21.98
N LEU A 14 -19.50 -1.16 20.92
CA LEU A 14 -19.49 -1.83 19.62
C LEU A 14 -18.09 -2.36 19.35
N PRO A 15 -17.95 -3.33 18.41
CA PRO A 15 -16.64 -3.70 17.92
C PRO A 15 -15.90 -2.47 17.37
N ASP A 16 -14.59 -2.45 17.58
CA ASP A 16 -13.74 -1.38 17.07
C ASP A 16 -13.84 -1.29 15.54
N VAL A 17 -13.89 -0.06 15.05
CA VAL A 17 -14.00 0.20 13.61
C VAL A 17 -12.66 0.68 13.07
N TYR A 18 -12.29 0.20 11.89
CA TYR A 18 -11.11 0.65 11.16
C TYR A 18 -11.54 1.62 10.07
N VAL A 19 -11.11 2.87 10.19
CA VAL A 19 -11.38 3.90 9.18
C VAL A 19 -10.11 4.21 8.39
N PRO A 20 -10.22 4.56 7.10
CA PRO A 20 -9.07 5.06 6.34
C PRO A 20 -8.46 6.27 7.04
N CYS A 21 -7.14 6.34 7.07
CA CYS A 21 -6.45 7.50 7.63
C CYS A 21 -6.70 8.74 6.77
N GLU A 22 -7.23 9.81 7.34
CA GLU A 22 -7.54 11.05 6.64
C GLU A 22 -6.31 11.79 6.08
N VAL A 23 -5.12 11.52 6.64
CA VAL A 23 -3.87 12.19 6.22
C VAL A 23 -3.25 11.53 4.98
N CYS A 24 -3.14 10.20 4.98
CA CYS A 24 -2.54 9.47 3.85
C CYS A 24 -3.58 8.87 2.91
N HIS A 25 -4.87 8.97 3.23
CA HIS A 25 -5.98 8.38 2.48
C HIS A 25 -5.76 6.90 2.15
N GLY A 26 -5.29 6.11 3.13
CA GLY A 26 -4.99 4.69 2.93
C GLY A 26 -3.65 4.38 2.24
N LYS A 27 -2.93 5.37 1.71
CA LYS A 27 -1.66 5.15 0.98
C LYS A 27 -0.46 4.75 1.84
N ARG A 28 -0.57 4.80 3.17
CA ARG A 28 0.45 4.37 4.16
C ARG A 28 1.76 5.17 4.20
N TYR A 29 2.02 6.01 3.21
CA TYR A 29 3.25 6.80 3.10
C TYR A 29 2.97 8.31 3.07
N ASN A 30 4.00 9.11 3.38
CA ASN A 30 3.95 10.57 3.25
C ASN A 30 4.07 11.00 1.77
N ARG A 31 3.86 12.29 1.50
CA ARG A 31 3.86 12.82 0.13
C ARG A 31 5.21 12.65 -0.55
N GLU A 32 6.29 12.94 0.18
CA GLU A 32 7.67 12.88 -0.32
C GLU A 32 8.03 11.46 -0.78
N THR A 33 7.60 10.42 -0.05
CA THR A 33 7.83 9.02 -0.45
C THR A 33 7.04 8.64 -1.70
N LEU A 34 5.83 9.17 -1.87
CA LEU A 34 4.97 8.89 -3.03
C LEU A 34 5.41 9.59 -4.32
N GLU A 35 6.31 10.57 -4.21
CA GLU A 35 6.92 11.23 -5.38
C GLU A 35 7.96 10.34 -6.07
N VAL A 36 8.53 9.35 -5.37
CA VAL A 36 9.46 8.38 -5.95
C VAL A 36 8.69 7.36 -6.79
N LYS A 37 9.07 7.22 -8.05
CA LYS A 37 8.42 6.34 -9.02
C LYS A 37 9.38 5.33 -9.61
N TYR A 38 8.91 4.10 -9.76
CA TYR A 38 9.54 3.04 -10.52
C TYR A 38 8.63 2.66 -11.69
N LYS A 39 9.16 2.71 -12.92
CA LYS A 39 8.37 2.50 -14.15
C LYS A 39 7.04 3.29 -14.18
N GLY A 40 7.08 4.53 -13.68
CA GLY A 40 5.92 5.43 -13.64
C GLY A 40 4.94 5.22 -12.48
N LYS A 41 5.11 4.19 -11.64
CA LYS A 41 4.28 3.92 -10.46
C LYS A 41 5.02 4.19 -9.15
N ASN A 42 4.34 4.75 -8.15
CA ASN A 42 4.88 4.87 -6.78
C ASN A 42 4.67 3.57 -5.98
N ILE A 43 5.24 3.50 -4.78
CA ILE A 43 5.16 2.30 -3.93
C ILE A 43 3.72 1.94 -3.51
N SER A 44 2.84 2.92 -3.31
CA SER A 44 1.44 2.66 -2.96
C SER A 44 0.69 2.02 -4.14
N GLU A 45 0.94 2.51 -5.36
CA GLU A 45 0.36 1.96 -6.60
C GLU A 45 0.90 0.57 -6.93
N ILE A 46 2.14 0.27 -6.53
CA ILE A 46 2.73 -1.07 -6.64
C ILE A 46 2.11 -2.02 -5.62
N LEU A 47 1.85 -1.59 -4.39
CA LEU A 47 1.24 -2.44 -3.37
C LEU A 47 -0.26 -2.68 -3.61
N ASP A 48 -0.92 -1.85 -4.41
CA ASP A 48 -2.34 -1.95 -4.77
C ASP A 48 -2.59 -2.84 -6.01
N MET A 49 -1.53 -3.26 -6.70
CA MET A 49 -1.65 -4.09 -7.90
C MET A 49 -1.99 -5.54 -7.56
N THR A 50 -2.71 -6.21 -8.45
CA THR A 50 -2.94 -7.66 -8.33
C THR A 50 -1.63 -8.42 -8.51
N VAL A 51 -1.60 -9.69 -8.07
CA VAL A 51 -0.40 -10.52 -8.24
C VAL A 51 -0.11 -10.75 -9.73
N GLU A 52 -1.14 -10.90 -10.55
CA GLU A 52 -1.03 -11.03 -12.00
C GLU A 52 -0.37 -9.80 -12.63
N ASP A 53 -0.84 -8.59 -12.29
CA ASP A 53 -0.26 -7.34 -12.78
C ASP A 53 1.18 -7.15 -12.26
N ALA A 54 1.45 -7.56 -11.01
CA ALA A 54 2.79 -7.52 -10.42
C ALA A 54 3.77 -8.42 -11.15
N LEU A 55 3.35 -9.63 -11.56
CA LEU A 55 4.20 -10.58 -12.27
C LEU A 55 4.68 -10.01 -13.62
N GLU A 56 3.78 -9.38 -14.38
CA GLU A 56 4.14 -8.69 -15.61
C GLU A 56 5.03 -7.47 -15.32
N PHE A 57 4.65 -6.65 -14.34
CA PHE A 57 5.39 -5.44 -13.98
C PHE A 57 6.85 -5.72 -13.55
N PHE A 58 7.06 -6.84 -12.85
CA PHE A 58 8.37 -7.29 -12.34
C PHE A 58 9.01 -8.40 -13.16
N GLU A 59 8.57 -8.68 -14.39
CA GLU A 59 9.11 -9.74 -15.26
C GLU A 59 10.64 -9.69 -15.40
N ASN A 60 11.19 -8.47 -15.46
CA ASN A 60 12.61 -8.19 -15.66
C ASN A 60 13.44 -8.26 -14.36
N ILE A 61 12.82 -8.64 -13.24
CA ILE A 61 13.49 -8.86 -11.95
C ILE A 61 13.26 -10.32 -11.51
N PRO A 62 14.14 -11.25 -11.90
CA PRO A 62 13.97 -12.69 -11.67
C PRO A 62 13.83 -13.09 -10.19
N LYS A 63 14.35 -12.28 -9.26
CA LYS A 63 14.22 -12.53 -7.81
C LYS A 63 12.80 -12.30 -7.28
N ILE A 64 11.99 -11.52 -7.99
CA ILE A 64 10.62 -11.19 -7.60
C ILE A 64 9.63 -12.06 -8.39
N SER A 65 9.89 -12.27 -9.70
CA SER A 65 8.98 -13.02 -10.57
C SER A 65 9.04 -14.54 -10.40
N ARG A 66 10.13 -15.09 -9.84
CA ARG A 66 10.24 -16.52 -9.57
C ARG A 66 9.61 -16.88 -8.23
N LYS A 67 8.85 -17.98 -8.23
CA LYS A 67 8.37 -18.62 -7.00
C LYS A 67 9.56 -19.06 -6.14
N LEU A 68 9.47 -18.80 -4.83
CA LEU A 68 10.45 -19.22 -3.83
C LEU A 68 10.55 -20.75 -3.73
#